data_AF-A0A960SQA6-F1
#
_entry.id   AF-A0A960SQA6-F1
#
_cell.length_a   1.000
_cell.length_b   1.000
_cell.length_c   1.000
_cell.angle_alpha   90.00
_cell.angle_beta   90.00
_cell.angle_gamma   90.00
#
_symmetry.space_group_name_H-M   'P 1'
#
loop_
_entity.id
_entity.type
_entity.pdbx_description
1 polymer ?
#
loop_
_entity_poly.entity_id
_entity_poly.type
_entity_poly.pdbx_seq_one_letter_code
_entity_poly.pdbx_strand_id
1 'polypeptide(L)'
;ADGTVDPGFVLDANARVFALAPDDWSGIVVGGEFTRLGQAGRLCLARLLADGALDPDFNPGANGAVETLAVQPDGRILVGGQFTVLGGKPRARLGRLMRDGSVDLDFQADASGEVHALALLTDGGVLVGGWFDLIGGVMRHGLARLYPDGQLDNRFVANADGSVLALAVRADGQVLVGGGFGSLQGQPRSGVARLSATHPAISVLTHDSSGVRWLRGGSGPEVWRTVFEHSVDRKNWTVLGNGVRIPGGWECQGESVPEEDEGWLRARGYTIAGQIGTSSWYVEALLPLGETEPPQILLGEGSPSFTEAGFSFDVVGTPGTTVAVEVSLDLLEWAELETVVLGAEPSAINDPDADRSGQRFYRVRQLR
;
A
#
# COMPACT_ATOMS: atom_id res chain seq x y z
N ALA A 1 16.78 -10.95 14.31
CA ALA A 1 18.02 -11.67 13.99
C ALA A 1 19.13 -11.10 14.87
N ASP A 2 19.90 -11.96 15.53
CA ASP A 2 21.04 -11.60 16.38
C ASP A 2 22.37 -11.57 15.60
N GLY A 3 22.32 -11.82 14.29
CA GLY A 3 23.49 -11.88 13.42
C GLY A 3 24.18 -13.25 13.38
N THR A 4 23.67 -14.25 14.10
CA THR A 4 24.16 -15.63 13.96
C THR A 4 23.69 -16.23 12.64
N VAL A 5 24.57 -17.02 12.02
CA VAL A 5 24.27 -17.77 10.80
C VAL A 5 23.58 -19.06 11.19
N ASP A 6 22.48 -19.41 10.52
CA ASP A 6 21.85 -20.72 10.64
C ASP A 6 22.69 -21.77 9.88
N PRO A 7 23.38 -22.70 10.57
CA PRO A 7 24.22 -23.70 9.92
C PRO A 7 23.40 -24.77 9.18
N GLY A 8 22.08 -24.84 9.40
CA GLY A 8 21.18 -25.77 8.71
C GLY A 8 20.86 -25.35 7.27
N PHE A 9 21.05 -24.07 6.93
CA PHE A 9 20.79 -23.54 5.60
C PHE A 9 22.06 -23.58 4.72
N VAL A 10 22.19 -24.62 3.89
CA VAL A 10 23.41 -24.95 3.12
C VAL A 10 23.25 -24.76 1.61
N LEU A 11 22.47 -23.76 1.19
CA LEU A 11 22.20 -23.51 -0.23
C LEU A 11 23.11 -22.43 -0.82
N ASP A 12 24.09 -22.86 -1.62
CA ASP A 12 25.06 -21.95 -2.25
C ASP A 12 24.66 -21.51 -3.67
N ALA A 13 24.74 -20.22 -3.97
CA ALA A 13 24.68 -19.71 -5.34
C ALA A 13 26.10 -19.56 -5.89
N ASN A 14 26.32 -19.94 -7.16
CA ASN A 14 27.65 -19.83 -7.77
C ASN A 14 27.98 -18.44 -8.33
N ALA A 15 27.07 -17.47 -8.20
CA ALA A 15 27.28 -16.06 -8.55
C ALA A 15 26.36 -15.18 -7.68
N ARG A 16 26.35 -13.88 -7.98
CA ARG A 16 25.56 -12.90 -7.23
C ARG A 16 24.06 -13.22 -7.30
N VAL A 17 23.43 -13.23 -6.13
CA VAL A 17 21.97 -13.13 -5.99
C VAL A 17 21.66 -11.65 -5.87
N PHE A 18 20.80 -11.15 -6.76
CA PHE A 18 20.38 -9.76 -6.77
C PHE A 18 19.00 -9.58 -6.18
N ALA A 19 18.09 -10.54 -6.25
CA ALA A 19 16.73 -10.32 -5.79
C ALA A 19 16.22 -11.52 -5.00
N LEU A 20 15.52 -11.22 -3.91
CA LEU A 20 14.71 -12.18 -3.15
C LEU A 20 13.30 -11.60 -3.05
N ALA A 21 12.32 -12.36 -3.50
CA ALA A 21 10.91 -11.98 -3.39
C ALA A 21 10.16 -13.11 -2.67
N PRO A 22 9.56 -12.83 -1.50
CA PRO A 22 8.70 -13.77 -0.82
C PRO A 22 7.54 -14.20 -1.73
N ASP A 23 7.29 -15.50 -1.79
CA ASP A 23 6.11 -16.07 -2.42
C ASP A 23 4.99 -16.17 -1.36
N ASP A 24 3.73 -16.04 -1.78
CA ASP A 24 2.54 -16.16 -0.92
C ASP A 24 2.41 -17.54 -0.26
N TRP A 25 3.28 -18.48 -0.60
CA TRP A 25 3.35 -19.86 -0.09
C TRP A 25 4.49 -20.10 0.91
N SER A 26 4.94 -19.06 1.60
CA SER A 26 6.07 -19.11 2.55
C SER A 26 7.43 -19.49 1.92
N GLY A 27 7.48 -19.61 0.60
CA GLY A 27 8.70 -19.77 -0.18
C GLY A 27 9.36 -18.43 -0.55
N ILE A 28 10.46 -18.50 -1.29
CA ILE A 28 11.20 -17.32 -1.76
C ILE A 28 11.60 -17.53 -3.22
N VAL A 29 11.24 -16.61 -4.10
CA VAL A 29 11.77 -16.52 -5.46
C VAL A 29 13.12 -15.82 -5.42
N VAL A 30 14.12 -16.41 -6.08
CA VAL A 30 15.50 -15.96 -6.10
C VAL A 30 15.89 -15.55 -7.50
N GLY A 31 16.40 -14.33 -7.66
CA GLY A 31 16.88 -13.76 -8.91
C GLY A 31 18.36 -13.36 -8.81
N GLY A 32 19.13 -13.50 -9.88
CA GLY A 32 20.53 -13.07 -9.89
C GLY A 32 21.27 -13.35 -11.19
N GLU A 33 22.58 -13.55 -11.08
CA GLU A 33 23.51 -13.92 -12.17
C GLU A 33 23.96 -15.41 -12.09
N PHE A 34 23.44 -16.16 -11.12
CA PHE A 34 23.84 -17.54 -10.89
C PHE A 34 23.40 -18.45 -12.04
N THR A 35 24.19 -19.48 -12.30
CA THR A 35 23.84 -20.58 -13.21
C THR A 35 23.55 -21.88 -12.47
N ARG A 36 23.86 -21.90 -11.16
CA ARG A 36 23.60 -23.01 -10.25
C ARG A 36 23.16 -22.47 -8.88
N LEU A 37 22.20 -23.16 -8.28
CA LEU A 37 21.78 -22.95 -6.90
C LEU A 37 21.79 -24.30 -6.19
N GLY A 38 22.65 -24.44 -5.18
CA GLY A 38 23.10 -25.73 -4.68
C GLY A 38 23.78 -26.55 -5.79
N GLN A 39 23.40 -27.81 -5.92
CA GLN A 39 23.93 -28.68 -6.98
C GLN A 39 23.16 -28.59 -8.30
N ALA A 40 21.96 -27.99 -8.31
CA ALA A 40 21.08 -27.95 -9.47
C ALA A 40 21.41 -26.80 -10.43
N GLY A 41 21.24 -27.05 -11.73
CA GLY A 41 21.25 -26.00 -12.75
C GLY A 41 20.00 -25.14 -12.62
N ARG A 42 20.20 -23.85 -12.37
CA ARG A 42 19.14 -22.82 -12.29
C ARG A 42 19.71 -21.55 -12.89
N LEU A 43 19.19 -21.13 -14.04
CA LEU A 43 19.71 -19.98 -14.77
C LEU A 43 19.03 -18.70 -14.29
N CYS A 44 19.70 -17.95 -13.42
CA CYS A 44 19.31 -16.63 -12.92
C CYS A 44 17.98 -16.55 -12.15
N LEU A 45 17.20 -17.65 -12.10
CA LEU A 45 15.91 -17.76 -11.44
C LEU A 45 15.76 -19.12 -10.77
N ALA A 46 15.28 -19.09 -9.53
CA ALA A 46 14.91 -20.28 -8.76
C ALA A 46 13.81 -19.92 -7.76
N ARG A 47 13.22 -20.95 -7.13
CA ARG A 47 12.33 -20.78 -5.99
C ARG A 47 12.77 -21.72 -4.88
N LEU A 48 12.70 -21.23 -3.65
CA LEU A 48 12.89 -22.01 -2.43
C LEU A 48 11.53 -22.27 -1.80
N LEU A 49 11.36 -23.48 -1.27
CA LEU A 49 10.23 -23.87 -0.44
C LEU A 49 10.36 -23.27 0.96
N ALA A 50 9.32 -23.42 1.77
CA ALA A 50 9.23 -22.86 3.12
C ALA A 50 10.32 -23.35 4.08
N ASP A 51 10.83 -24.56 3.85
CA ASP A 51 11.92 -25.19 4.60
C ASP A 51 13.32 -24.80 4.07
N GLY A 52 13.38 -23.92 3.06
CA GLY A 52 14.61 -23.51 2.40
C GLY A 52 15.12 -24.46 1.32
N ALA A 53 14.44 -25.59 1.09
CA ALA A 53 14.81 -26.51 0.01
C ALA A 53 14.54 -25.88 -1.37
N LEU A 54 15.35 -26.24 -2.37
CA LEU A 54 15.12 -25.81 -3.75
C LEU A 54 13.84 -26.47 -4.29
N ASP A 55 12.95 -25.67 -4.87
CA ASP A 55 11.78 -26.16 -5.58
C ASP A 55 12.22 -26.86 -6.89
N PRO A 56 11.98 -28.18 -7.03
CA PRO A 56 12.39 -28.92 -8.22
C PRO A 56 11.57 -28.55 -9.46
N ASP A 57 10.33 -28.12 -9.28
CA ASP A 57 9.35 -27.89 -10.34
C ASP A 57 9.42 -26.45 -10.89
N PHE A 58 10.08 -25.54 -10.18
CA PHE A 58 10.34 -24.18 -10.65
C PHE A 58 11.70 -24.03 -11.32
N ASN A 59 11.72 -24.07 -12.65
CA ASN A 59 12.93 -23.84 -13.45
C ASN A 59 12.65 -23.07 -14.75
N PRO A 60 12.16 -21.82 -14.68
CA PRO A 60 11.92 -21.00 -15.87
C PRO A 60 13.22 -20.68 -16.62
N GLY A 61 14.25 -20.28 -15.87
CA GLY A 61 15.49 -19.78 -16.42
C GLY A 61 15.35 -18.41 -17.10
N ALA A 62 16.41 -17.60 -17.02
CA ALA A 62 16.61 -16.42 -17.84
C ALA A 62 18.02 -16.46 -18.45
N ASN A 63 18.18 -15.91 -19.66
CA ASN A 63 19.49 -15.91 -20.34
C ASN A 63 20.40 -14.72 -19.97
N GLY A 64 19.99 -13.92 -18.99
CA GLY A 64 20.72 -12.78 -18.46
C GLY A 64 20.34 -12.54 -17.00
N ALA A 65 21.02 -11.60 -16.34
CA ALA A 65 20.80 -11.32 -14.93
C ALA A 65 19.34 -10.97 -14.64
N VAL A 66 18.81 -11.48 -13.53
CA VAL A 66 17.55 -11.01 -12.94
C VAL A 66 17.89 -10.13 -11.75
N GLU A 67 17.56 -8.85 -11.84
CA GLU A 67 17.97 -7.83 -10.88
C GLU A 67 16.84 -7.42 -9.93
N THR A 68 15.59 -7.65 -10.32
CA THR A 68 14.43 -7.31 -9.51
C THR A 68 13.31 -8.32 -9.73
N LEU A 69 12.57 -8.58 -8.65
CA LEU A 69 11.46 -9.51 -8.58
C LEU A 69 10.32 -8.88 -7.78
N ALA A 70 9.09 -9.13 -8.19
CA ALA A 70 7.91 -8.82 -7.39
C ALA A 70 6.86 -9.92 -7.58
N VAL A 71 6.38 -10.51 -6.48
CA VAL A 71 5.28 -11.47 -6.50
C VAL A 71 3.97 -10.69 -6.35
N GLN A 72 3.07 -10.87 -7.30
CA GLN A 72 1.74 -10.25 -7.31
C GLN A 72 0.78 -11.04 -6.40
N PRO A 73 -0.31 -10.43 -5.89
CA PRO A 73 -1.25 -11.11 -4.98
C PRO A 73 -1.98 -12.34 -5.55
N ASP A 74 -1.92 -12.56 -6.86
CA ASP A 74 -2.46 -13.74 -7.54
C ASP A 74 -1.41 -14.86 -7.71
N GLY A 75 -0.20 -14.67 -7.16
CA GLY A 75 0.93 -15.59 -7.26
C GLY A 75 1.71 -15.49 -8.58
N ARG A 76 1.37 -14.56 -9.49
CA ARG A 76 2.21 -14.28 -10.65
C ARG A 76 3.48 -13.54 -10.24
N ILE A 77 4.56 -13.73 -11.00
CA ILE A 77 5.88 -13.22 -10.64
C ILE A 77 6.36 -12.29 -11.74
N LEU A 78 6.55 -11.01 -11.42
CA LEU A 78 7.21 -10.05 -12.29
C LEU A 78 8.73 -10.19 -12.17
N VAL A 79 9.39 -10.22 -13.32
CA VAL A 79 10.83 -10.45 -13.46
C VAL A 79 11.43 -9.30 -14.26
N GLY A 80 12.34 -8.54 -13.65
CA GLY A 80 13.08 -7.45 -14.30
C GLY A 80 14.59 -7.67 -14.26
N GLY A 81 15.31 -7.23 -15.29
CA GLY A 81 16.77 -7.28 -15.30
C GLY A 81 17.37 -7.15 -16.71
N GLN A 82 18.35 -8.01 -17.00
CA GLN A 82 19.19 -7.95 -18.19
C GLN A 82 18.93 -9.01 -19.27
N PHE A 83 17.89 -9.82 -19.10
CA PHE A 83 17.61 -10.94 -20.01
C PHE A 83 16.94 -10.50 -21.32
N THR A 84 17.05 -11.34 -22.34
CA THR A 84 16.29 -11.25 -23.61
C THR A 84 15.41 -12.49 -23.86
N VAL A 85 15.57 -13.51 -23.03
CA VAL A 85 14.77 -14.74 -23.02
C VAL A 85 14.46 -15.09 -21.57
N LEU A 86 13.18 -15.39 -21.31
CA LEU A 86 12.65 -15.83 -20.03
C LEU A 86 11.82 -17.10 -20.28
N GLY A 87 12.02 -18.18 -19.53
CA GLY A 87 11.19 -19.39 -19.70
C GLY A 87 11.27 -20.02 -21.10
N GLY A 88 12.39 -19.80 -21.81
CA GLY A 88 12.56 -20.21 -23.21
C GLY A 88 11.75 -19.38 -24.24
N LYS A 89 11.13 -18.26 -23.82
CA LYS A 89 10.37 -17.35 -24.69
C LYS A 89 11.07 -15.99 -24.83
N PRO A 90 11.00 -15.34 -26.01
CA PRO A 90 11.49 -13.97 -26.18
C PRO A 90 10.74 -13.01 -25.25
N ARG A 91 11.47 -12.44 -24.30
CA ARG A 91 11.02 -11.41 -23.35
C ARG A 91 12.23 -10.56 -22.99
N ALA A 92 12.20 -9.28 -23.33
CA ALA A 92 13.32 -8.38 -23.16
C ALA A 92 13.16 -7.58 -21.87
N ARG A 93 14.05 -7.84 -20.91
CA ARG A 93 14.33 -7.05 -19.69
C ARG A 93 13.19 -6.94 -18.68
N LEU A 94 11.94 -7.16 -19.08
CA LEU A 94 10.76 -7.26 -18.24
C LEU A 94 9.84 -8.37 -18.74
N GLY A 95 9.37 -9.21 -17.83
CA GLY A 95 8.41 -10.27 -18.14
C GLY A 95 7.63 -10.68 -16.90
N ARG A 96 6.61 -11.50 -17.12
CA ARG A 96 5.82 -12.10 -16.05
C ARG A 96 5.80 -13.61 -16.20
N LEU A 97 5.93 -14.30 -15.07
CA LEU A 97 5.71 -15.73 -14.96
C LEU A 97 4.38 -15.98 -14.26
N MET A 98 3.71 -17.02 -14.70
CA MET A 98 2.67 -17.68 -13.92
C MET A 98 3.29 -18.31 -12.67
N ARG A 99 2.43 -18.68 -11.73
CA ARG A 99 2.84 -19.27 -10.46
C ARG A 99 3.72 -20.51 -10.61
N ASP A 100 3.44 -21.34 -11.61
CA ASP A 100 4.19 -22.56 -11.89
C ASP A 100 5.55 -22.30 -12.57
N GLY A 101 5.87 -21.05 -12.87
CA GLY A 101 7.09 -20.66 -13.59
C GLY A 101 6.94 -20.68 -15.11
N SER A 102 5.78 -21.02 -15.66
CA SER A 102 5.51 -20.82 -17.09
C SER A 102 5.42 -19.32 -17.41
N VAL A 103 5.76 -18.92 -18.64
CA VAL A 103 5.72 -17.51 -19.04
C VAL A 103 4.29 -17.07 -19.30
N ASP A 104 3.88 -15.95 -18.71
CA ASP A 104 2.65 -15.26 -19.08
C ASP A 104 2.84 -14.60 -20.45
N LEU A 105 2.19 -15.16 -21.47
CA LEU A 105 2.33 -14.69 -22.84
C LEU A 105 1.53 -13.42 -23.13
N ASP A 106 0.55 -13.10 -22.29
CA ASP A 106 -0.33 -11.94 -22.45
C ASP A 106 0.31 -10.67 -21.89
N PHE A 107 1.26 -10.80 -20.96
CA PHE A 107 2.04 -9.68 -20.44
C PHE A 107 3.14 -9.25 -21.41
N GLN A 108 2.84 -8.30 -22.29
CA GLN A 108 3.75 -7.81 -23.35
C GLN A 108 4.34 -6.43 -23.00
N ALA A 109 5.24 -6.41 -22.03
CA ALA A 109 5.84 -5.16 -21.50
C ALA A 109 7.36 -5.08 -21.70
N ASP A 110 7.87 -5.60 -22.83
CA ASP A 110 9.31 -5.57 -23.14
C ASP A 110 9.90 -4.16 -22.99
N ALA A 111 11.06 -4.06 -22.35
CA ALA A 111 11.79 -2.80 -22.17
C ALA A 111 13.05 -2.78 -23.06
N SER A 112 13.40 -1.60 -23.60
CA SER A 112 14.60 -1.46 -24.46
C SER A 112 15.93 -1.52 -23.69
N GLY A 113 15.87 -1.46 -22.37
CA GLY A 113 17.04 -1.52 -21.50
C GLY A 113 16.68 -2.08 -20.13
N GLU A 114 17.62 -2.00 -19.20
CA GLU A 114 17.60 -2.75 -17.95
C GLU A 114 16.50 -2.26 -17.01
N VAL A 115 15.78 -3.20 -16.40
CA VAL A 115 14.79 -2.91 -15.36
C VAL A 115 15.41 -3.22 -14.01
N HIS A 116 15.50 -2.18 -13.18
CA HIS A 116 16.19 -2.22 -11.89
C HIS A 116 15.21 -2.25 -10.71
N ALA A 117 14.01 -1.71 -10.86
CA ALA A 117 13.04 -1.59 -9.77
C ALA A 117 11.61 -1.88 -10.22
N LEU A 118 10.87 -2.57 -9.35
CA LEU A 118 9.43 -2.79 -9.45
C LEU A 118 8.76 -2.35 -8.15
N ALA A 119 7.58 -1.75 -8.25
CA ALA A 119 6.72 -1.48 -7.09
C ALA A 119 5.25 -1.77 -7.45
N LEU A 120 4.61 -2.62 -6.66
CA LEU A 120 3.23 -3.03 -6.88
C LEU A 120 2.25 -2.01 -6.26
N LEU A 121 1.15 -1.76 -6.96
CA LEU A 121 0.10 -0.83 -6.55
C LEU A 121 -1.18 -1.58 -6.19
N THR A 122 -2.00 -1.01 -5.31
CA THR A 122 -3.28 -1.59 -4.86
C THR A 122 -4.33 -1.73 -5.96
N ASP A 123 -4.18 -1.00 -7.07
CA ASP A 123 -5.01 -1.15 -8.26
C ASP A 123 -4.53 -2.29 -9.20
N GLY A 124 -3.54 -3.07 -8.77
CA GLY A 124 -2.92 -4.17 -9.53
C GLY A 124 -1.90 -3.71 -10.57
N GLY A 125 -1.73 -2.39 -10.74
CA GLY A 125 -0.69 -1.83 -11.58
C GLY A 125 0.72 -2.02 -10.99
N VAL A 126 1.72 -1.74 -11.81
CA VAL A 126 3.13 -1.78 -11.41
C VAL A 126 3.86 -0.54 -11.87
N LEU A 127 4.68 0.04 -11.00
CA LEU A 127 5.69 1.02 -11.37
C LEU A 127 6.98 0.30 -11.74
N VAL A 128 7.56 0.70 -12.87
CA VAL A 128 8.78 0.11 -13.44
C VAL A 128 9.85 1.20 -13.50
N GLY A 129 10.98 0.97 -12.85
CA GLY A 129 12.15 1.85 -12.86
C GLY A 129 13.36 1.15 -13.50
N GLY A 130 14.14 1.86 -14.30
CA GLY A 130 15.31 1.27 -14.96
C GLY A 130 16.14 2.25 -15.78
N TRP A 131 17.02 1.69 -16.63
CA TRP A 131 17.71 2.37 -17.72
C TRP A 131 17.09 1.90 -19.04
N PHE A 132 15.94 2.47 -19.42
CA PHE A 132 15.27 2.16 -20.68
C PHE A 132 14.70 3.43 -21.32
N ASP A 133 14.53 3.40 -22.64
CA ASP A 133 13.94 4.48 -23.43
C ASP A 133 12.55 4.10 -23.97
N LEU A 134 12.27 2.80 -24.06
CA LEU A 134 11.02 2.24 -24.52
C LEU A 134 10.54 1.18 -23.55
N ILE A 135 9.23 1.12 -23.35
CA ILE A 135 8.55 0.01 -22.68
C ILE A 135 7.23 -0.29 -23.40
N GLY A 136 6.98 -1.56 -23.70
CA GLY A 136 5.83 -1.96 -24.53
C GLY A 136 5.83 -1.28 -25.91
N GLY A 137 7.02 -0.95 -26.44
CA GLY A 137 7.19 -0.25 -27.72
C GLY A 137 6.94 1.27 -27.69
N VAL A 138 6.64 1.87 -26.54
CA VAL A 138 6.33 3.31 -26.41
C VAL A 138 7.45 4.03 -25.67
N MET A 139 7.76 5.26 -26.10
CA MET A 139 8.83 6.09 -25.53
C MET A 139 8.52 6.54 -24.10
N ARG A 140 9.32 6.04 -23.16
CA ARG A 140 9.24 6.30 -21.72
C ARG A 140 10.63 6.12 -21.13
N HIS A 141 11.21 7.20 -20.63
CA HIS A 141 12.58 7.18 -20.14
C HIS A 141 12.63 6.83 -18.66
N GLY A 142 13.21 5.67 -18.35
CA GLY A 142 13.61 5.24 -17.02
C GLY A 142 12.50 4.98 -16.00
N LEU A 143 11.28 5.48 -16.19
CA LEU A 143 10.18 5.33 -15.25
C LEU A 143 8.83 5.23 -15.95
N ALA A 144 8.10 4.15 -15.71
CA ALA A 144 6.78 3.89 -16.30
C ALA A 144 5.81 3.30 -15.28
N ARG A 145 4.51 3.36 -15.61
CA ARG A 145 3.44 2.63 -14.91
C ARG A 145 2.75 1.70 -15.89
N LEU A 146 2.56 0.44 -15.53
CA LEU A 146 1.80 -0.53 -16.31
C LEU A 146 0.49 -0.87 -15.59
N TYR A 147 -0.54 -1.17 -16.37
CA TYR A 147 -1.78 -1.77 -15.91
C TYR A 147 -1.58 -3.25 -15.53
N PRO A 148 -2.54 -3.89 -14.83
CA PRO A 148 -2.42 -5.29 -14.42
C PRO A 148 -2.21 -6.28 -15.58
N ASP A 149 -2.63 -5.93 -16.79
CA ASP A 149 -2.45 -6.72 -18.00
C ASP A 149 -1.07 -6.50 -18.68
N GLY A 150 -0.26 -5.56 -18.19
CA GLY A 150 1.04 -5.21 -18.73
C GLY A 150 1.02 -4.11 -19.78
N GLN A 151 -0.15 -3.55 -20.12
CA GLN A 151 -0.22 -2.40 -21.00
C GLN A 151 0.32 -1.14 -20.31
N LEU A 152 1.00 -0.29 -21.08
CA LEU A 152 1.51 0.98 -20.59
C LEU A 152 0.37 1.94 -20.23
N ASP A 153 0.43 2.53 -19.05
CA ASP A 153 -0.40 3.69 -18.71
C ASP A 153 0.16 4.97 -19.36
N ASN A 154 -0.37 5.28 -20.53
CA ASN A 154 0.03 6.46 -21.30
C ASN A 154 -0.22 7.80 -20.57
N ARG A 155 -1.05 7.82 -19.52
CA ARG A 155 -1.31 9.03 -18.72
C ARG A 155 -0.21 9.30 -17.69
N PHE A 156 0.57 8.28 -17.33
CA PHE A 156 1.66 8.44 -16.37
C PHE A 156 2.92 8.92 -17.09
N VAL A 157 3.19 10.24 -17.02
CA VAL A 157 4.34 10.89 -17.70
C VAL A 157 5.41 11.37 -16.75
N ALA A 158 6.34 10.47 -16.38
CA ALA A 158 7.39 10.74 -15.39
C ALA A 158 8.81 10.45 -15.88
N ASN A 159 9.16 10.90 -17.09
CA ASN A 159 10.49 10.64 -17.67
C ASN A 159 11.63 11.12 -16.76
N ALA A 160 12.58 10.23 -16.50
CA ALA A 160 13.88 10.54 -15.90
C ALA A 160 14.93 10.68 -17.00
N ASP A 161 15.90 11.58 -16.84
CA ASP A 161 17.03 11.74 -17.78
C ASP A 161 18.22 10.80 -17.51
N GLY A 162 18.04 9.84 -16.60
CA GLY A 162 19.02 8.83 -16.22
C GLY A 162 18.33 7.61 -15.60
N SER A 163 19.10 6.71 -14.99
CA SER A 163 18.54 5.50 -14.40
C SER A 163 17.65 5.78 -13.20
N VAL A 164 16.52 5.09 -13.15
CA VAL A 164 15.76 4.91 -11.91
C VAL A 164 16.15 3.58 -11.31
N LEU A 165 16.73 3.63 -10.12
CA LEU A 165 17.28 2.48 -9.42
C LEU A 165 16.37 2.03 -8.28
N ALA A 166 15.61 2.94 -7.67
CA ALA A 166 14.76 2.64 -6.54
C ALA A 166 13.41 3.34 -6.65
N LEU A 167 12.37 2.64 -6.20
CA LEU A 167 11.01 3.14 -6.09
C LEU A 167 10.49 2.80 -4.69
N ALA A 168 9.84 3.75 -4.03
CA ALA A 168 9.13 3.50 -2.79
C ALA A 168 7.77 4.21 -2.83
N VAL A 169 6.69 3.45 -2.77
CA VAL A 169 5.32 3.96 -2.78
C VAL A 169 4.87 4.14 -1.33
N ARG A 170 4.47 5.36 -0.99
CA ARG A 170 3.99 5.74 0.35
C ARG A 170 2.52 5.39 0.52
N ALA A 171 2.07 5.25 1.77
CA ALA A 171 0.68 4.93 2.08
C ALA A 171 -0.35 5.94 1.52
N ASP A 172 0.07 7.19 1.28
CA ASP A 172 -0.73 8.25 0.64
C ASP A 172 -0.73 8.18 -0.91
N GLY A 173 -0.06 7.18 -1.49
CA GLY A 173 0.06 6.96 -2.92
C GLY A 173 1.15 7.80 -3.61
N GLN A 174 1.89 8.64 -2.87
CA GLN A 174 3.05 9.32 -3.43
C GLN A 174 4.21 8.35 -3.68
N VAL A 175 5.04 8.67 -4.67
CA VAL A 175 6.17 7.81 -5.05
C VAL A 175 7.47 8.55 -4.82
N LEU A 176 8.36 7.96 -4.02
CA LEU A 176 9.77 8.35 -3.96
C LEU A 176 10.53 7.61 -5.04
N VAL A 177 11.31 8.37 -5.82
CA VAL A 177 12.11 7.88 -6.94
C VAL A 177 13.57 8.16 -6.61
N GLY A 178 14.42 7.14 -6.66
CA GLY A 178 15.86 7.25 -6.45
C GLY A 178 16.65 6.68 -7.62
N GLY A 179 17.80 7.25 -7.95
CA GLY A 179 18.62 6.76 -9.05
C GLY A 179 19.74 7.68 -9.51
N GLY A 180 20.26 7.44 -10.71
CA GLY A 180 21.35 8.20 -11.33
C GLY A 180 20.90 9.32 -12.26
N PHE A 181 19.75 9.96 -12.00
CA PHE A 181 19.18 11.02 -12.83
C PHE A 181 19.51 12.43 -12.29
N GLY A 182 19.53 13.41 -13.18
CA GLY A 182 19.70 14.84 -12.88
C GLY A 182 18.37 15.60 -12.89
N SER A 183 17.38 15.10 -13.63
CA SER A 183 16.04 15.68 -13.72
C SER A 183 14.93 14.62 -13.82
N LEU A 184 13.75 15.00 -13.35
CA LEU A 184 12.53 14.19 -13.47
C LEU A 184 11.41 15.10 -14.00
N GLN A 185 10.74 14.68 -15.08
CA GLN A 185 9.79 15.51 -15.84
C GLN A 185 10.38 16.88 -16.27
N GLY A 186 11.67 16.91 -16.58
CA GLY A 186 12.39 18.14 -16.93
C GLY A 186 12.65 19.08 -15.74
N GLN A 187 12.22 18.74 -14.52
CA GLN A 187 12.53 19.50 -13.33
C GLN A 187 13.88 19.06 -12.74
N PRO A 188 14.80 20.00 -12.41
CA PRO A 188 16.08 19.66 -11.77
C PRO A 188 15.87 18.99 -10.41
N ARG A 189 16.13 17.69 -10.35
CA ARG A 189 16.00 16.83 -9.18
C ARG A 189 17.07 15.76 -9.33
N SER A 190 18.21 15.95 -8.66
CA SER A 190 19.33 15.02 -8.79
C SER A 190 19.23 13.92 -7.75
N GLY A 191 19.28 12.66 -8.19
CA GLY A 191 19.41 11.49 -7.33
C GLY A 191 18.13 11.04 -6.62
N VAL A 192 17.30 11.98 -6.17
CA VAL A 192 16.05 11.71 -5.45
C VAL A 192 14.95 12.69 -5.87
N ALA A 193 13.74 12.18 -6.10
CA ALA A 193 12.56 12.96 -6.39
C ALA A 193 11.30 12.35 -5.75
N ARG A 194 10.24 13.15 -5.65
CA ARG A 194 8.92 12.69 -5.20
C ARG A 194 7.87 13.06 -6.24
N LEU A 195 7.06 12.08 -6.61
CA LEU A 195 5.89 12.24 -7.45
C LEU A 195 4.62 12.28 -6.59
N SER A 196 3.68 13.13 -7.00
CA SER A 196 2.33 13.12 -6.44
C SER A 196 1.59 11.84 -6.81
N ALA A 197 0.63 11.45 -5.98
CA ALA A 197 -0.24 10.32 -6.26
C ALA A 197 -1.07 10.58 -7.53
N THR A 198 -1.23 9.57 -8.38
CA THR A 198 -2.07 9.65 -9.59
C THR A 198 -3.55 9.52 -9.26
N HIS A 199 -3.87 8.81 -8.18
CA HIS A 199 -5.22 8.62 -7.65
C HIS A 199 -5.16 8.65 -6.11
N PRO A 200 -6.28 8.92 -5.41
CA PRO A 200 -6.31 8.77 -3.96
C PRO A 200 -5.95 7.34 -3.55
N ALA A 201 -5.01 7.18 -2.63
CA ALA A 201 -4.82 5.90 -1.95
C ALA A 201 -5.97 5.70 -0.95
N ILE A 202 -6.65 4.57 -1.04
CA ILE A 202 -7.75 4.18 -0.16
C ILE A 202 -7.22 3.13 0.80
N SER A 203 -7.50 3.31 2.08
CA SER A 203 -7.20 2.35 3.15
C SER A 203 -8.27 2.47 4.22
N VAL A 204 -9.16 1.49 4.29
CA VAL A 204 -10.29 1.45 5.22
C VAL A 204 -10.23 0.15 6.00
N LEU A 205 -10.04 0.24 7.31
CA LEU A 205 -10.17 -0.88 8.22
C LEU A 205 -11.58 -0.84 8.81
N THR A 206 -12.34 -1.92 8.64
CA THR A 206 -13.71 -2.05 9.14
C THR A 206 -13.85 -3.32 9.98
N HIS A 207 -14.83 -3.31 10.86
CA HIS A 207 -15.24 -4.47 11.63
C HIS A 207 -16.77 -4.52 11.68
N ASP A 208 -17.33 -5.70 11.51
CA ASP A 208 -18.76 -5.99 11.68
C ASP A 208 -18.95 -7.41 12.23
N SER A 209 -20.19 -7.85 12.39
CA SER A 209 -20.52 -9.19 12.90
C SER A 209 -20.00 -10.35 12.02
N SER A 210 -19.55 -10.07 10.80
CA SER A 210 -18.96 -11.05 9.88
C SER A 210 -17.43 -11.02 9.86
N GLY A 211 -16.78 -10.08 10.55
CA GLY A 211 -15.33 -10.06 10.77
C GLY A 211 -14.66 -8.71 10.54
N VAL A 212 -13.32 -8.74 10.50
CA VAL A 212 -12.47 -7.56 10.27
C VAL A 212 -11.97 -7.54 8.84
N ARG A 213 -12.10 -6.41 8.14
CA ARG A 213 -11.64 -6.23 6.76
C ARG A 213 -10.78 -5.00 6.62
N TRP A 214 -9.73 -5.12 5.83
CA TRP A 214 -8.89 -4.01 5.42
C TRP A 214 -8.98 -3.82 3.91
N LEU A 215 -9.86 -2.90 3.51
CA LEU A 215 -10.05 -2.54 2.11
C LEU A 215 -8.98 -1.54 1.69
N ARG A 216 -8.37 -1.80 0.54
CA ARG A 216 -7.29 -1.01 -0.03
C ARG A 216 -7.55 -0.76 -1.51
N GLY A 217 -7.18 0.42 -1.99
CA GLY A 217 -7.40 0.76 -3.39
C GLY A 217 -6.65 2.01 -3.84
N GLY A 218 -6.78 2.31 -5.14
CA GLY A 218 -6.11 3.44 -5.76
C GLY A 218 -4.61 3.22 -5.93
N SER A 219 -3.81 4.29 -5.83
CA SER A 219 -2.37 4.24 -6.09
C SER A 219 -1.52 3.98 -4.84
N GLY A 220 -2.10 3.40 -3.79
CA GLY A 220 -1.35 2.97 -2.61
C GLY A 220 -0.41 1.79 -2.94
N PRO A 221 0.59 1.52 -2.10
CA PRO A 221 1.44 0.35 -2.26
C PRO A 221 0.62 -0.92 -2.04
N GLU A 222 0.81 -1.94 -2.87
CA GLU A 222 0.29 -3.27 -2.57
C GLU A 222 1.07 -3.86 -1.39
N VAL A 223 0.37 -4.62 -0.55
CA VAL A 223 0.98 -5.28 0.61
C VAL A 223 0.81 -6.78 0.57
N TRP A 224 1.70 -7.49 1.25
CA TRP A 224 1.63 -8.94 1.46
C TRP A 224 1.78 -9.25 2.96
N ARG A 225 1.48 -10.50 3.33
CA ARG A 225 1.54 -11.02 4.72
C ARG A 225 0.78 -10.11 5.69
N THR A 226 -0.49 -9.87 5.37
CA THR A 226 -1.36 -9.06 6.19
C THR A 226 -1.66 -9.78 7.51
N VAL A 227 -1.59 -9.06 8.63
CA VAL A 227 -1.95 -9.56 9.96
C VAL A 227 -2.92 -8.57 10.60
N PHE A 228 -3.91 -9.11 11.30
CA PHE A 228 -4.88 -8.35 12.10
C PHE A 228 -4.59 -8.55 13.57
N GLU A 229 -4.61 -7.45 14.32
CA GLU A 229 -4.23 -7.42 15.73
C GLU A 229 -5.20 -6.54 16.52
N HIS A 230 -5.37 -6.87 17.80
CA HIS A 230 -6.14 -6.10 18.76
C HIS A 230 -5.24 -5.56 19.87
N SER A 231 -5.54 -4.37 20.39
CA SER A 231 -4.86 -3.80 21.54
C SER A 231 -5.78 -2.89 22.34
N VAL A 232 -5.77 -3.06 23.66
CA VAL A 232 -6.48 -2.17 24.59
C VAL A 232 -5.68 -0.89 24.92
N ASP A 233 -4.36 -0.87 24.68
CA ASP A 233 -3.45 0.19 25.14
C ASP A 233 -2.53 0.78 24.04
N ARG A 234 -2.66 0.30 22.80
CA ARG A 234 -1.82 0.58 21.62
C ARG A 234 -0.35 0.18 21.74
N LYS A 235 0.04 -0.46 22.84
CA LYS A 235 1.43 -0.89 23.10
C LYS A 235 1.56 -2.39 22.96
N ASN A 236 0.65 -3.13 23.58
CA ASN A 236 0.60 -4.58 23.59
C ASN A 236 -0.45 -5.03 22.57
N TRP A 237 0.00 -5.74 21.54
CA TRP A 237 -0.84 -6.19 20.43
C TRP A 237 -0.97 -7.71 20.46
N THR A 238 -2.22 -8.18 20.46
CA THR A 238 -2.57 -9.60 20.35
C THR A 238 -2.98 -9.88 18.91
N VAL A 239 -2.41 -10.92 18.31
CA VAL A 239 -2.77 -11.34 16.94
C VAL A 239 -4.16 -11.94 16.95
N LEU A 240 -5.07 -11.39 16.15
CA LEU A 240 -6.40 -11.94 15.90
C LEU A 240 -6.34 -13.03 14.83
N GLY A 241 -5.59 -12.78 13.75
CA GLY A 241 -5.51 -13.71 12.64
C GLY A 241 -4.67 -13.19 11.47
N ASN A 242 -4.39 -14.10 10.54
CA ASN A 242 -3.75 -13.74 9.28
C ASN A 242 -4.80 -13.20 8.31
N GLY A 243 -4.40 -12.27 7.46
CA GLY A 243 -5.25 -11.76 6.41
C GLY A 243 -5.29 -12.70 5.21
N VAL A 244 -6.49 -13.00 4.75
CA VAL A 244 -6.74 -13.66 3.47
C VAL A 244 -7.21 -12.65 2.44
N ARG A 245 -6.69 -12.78 1.21
CA ARG A 245 -7.00 -11.86 0.12
C ARG A 245 -8.49 -11.96 -0.23
N ILE A 246 -9.13 -10.79 -0.34
CA ILE A 246 -10.48 -10.63 -0.87
C ILE A 246 -10.45 -9.58 -2.00
N PRO A 247 -11.49 -9.49 -2.85
CA PRO A 247 -11.60 -8.38 -3.80
C PRO A 247 -11.47 -7.04 -3.07
N GLY A 248 -10.50 -6.22 -3.49
CA GLY A 248 -10.28 -4.90 -2.91
C GLY A 248 -9.60 -4.88 -1.53
N GLY A 249 -9.04 -6.00 -1.03
CA GLY A 249 -8.31 -5.94 0.23
C GLY A 249 -8.04 -7.28 0.91
N TRP A 250 -8.14 -7.28 2.23
CA TRP A 250 -7.83 -8.41 3.10
C TRP A 250 -8.93 -8.60 4.14
N GLU A 251 -9.24 -9.84 4.47
CA GLU A 251 -10.16 -10.23 5.53
C GLU A 251 -9.42 -11.06 6.58
N CYS A 252 -9.69 -10.82 7.86
CA CYS A 252 -9.08 -11.59 8.94
C CYS A 252 -9.62 -13.02 8.93
N GLN A 253 -8.73 -14.01 8.81
CA GLN A 253 -9.02 -15.40 9.17
C GLN A 253 -8.37 -15.70 10.53
N GLY A 254 -9.21 -15.75 11.56
CA GLY A 254 -8.75 -15.97 12.92
C GLY A 254 -9.88 -15.80 13.93
N GLU A 255 -9.51 -15.39 15.14
CA GLU A 255 -10.45 -15.18 16.22
C GLU A 255 -11.38 -13.98 15.94
N SER A 256 -12.58 -14.03 16.51
CA SER A 256 -13.48 -12.87 16.53
C SER A 256 -12.82 -11.73 17.30
N VAL A 257 -13.18 -10.50 16.94
CA VAL A 257 -12.81 -9.35 17.76
C VAL A 257 -13.38 -9.57 19.16
N PRO A 258 -12.59 -9.42 20.23
CA PRO A 258 -13.10 -9.54 21.59
C PRO A 258 -14.32 -8.63 21.77
N GLU A 259 -15.38 -9.12 22.42
CA GLU A 259 -16.61 -8.35 22.70
C GLU A 259 -16.39 -7.15 23.64
N GLU A 260 -15.15 -6.92 24.09
CA GLU A 260 -14.79 -5.72 24.82
C GLU A 260 -14.74 -4.57 23.81
N ASP A 261 -15.80 -3.75 23.82
CA ASP A 261 -15.99 -2.60 22.94
C ASP A 261 -14.84 -1.57 23.04
N GLU A 262 -13.86 -1.69 23.93
CA GLU A 262 -12.80 -0.71 24.13
C GLU A 262 -11.46 -1.17 23.55
N GLY A 263 -10.85 -0.37 22.67
CA GLY A 263 -9.49 -0.62 22.21
C GLY A 263 -9.20 -0.18 20.78
N TRP A 264 -8.31 -0.91 20.12
CA TRP A 264 -7.85 -0.63 18.77
C TRP A 264 -7.70 -1.93 17.98
N LEU A 265 -8.23 -1.95 16.78
CA LEU A 265 -7.83 -2.88 15.75
C LEU A 265 -6.71 -2.27 14.91
N ARG A 266 -5.76 -3.14 14.53
CA ARG A 266 -4.74 -2.84 13.54
C ARG A 266 -4.78 -3.89 12.45
N ALA A 267 -4.68 -3.44 11.20
CA ALA A 267 -4.26 -4.27 10.08
C ALA A 267 -2.89 -3.78 9.62
N ARG A 268 -1.94 -4.69 9.41
CA ARG A 268 -0.59 -4.37 8.90
C ARG A 268 -0.18 -5.32 7.81
N GLY A 269 0.56 -4.83 6.82
CA GLY A 269 1.13 -5.65 5.75
C GLY A 269 2.43 -5.04 5.24
N TYR A 270 3.27 -5.85 4.60
CA TYR A 270 4.59 -5.45 4.14
C TYR A 270 4.55 -5.08 2.66
N THR A 271 5.35 -4.10 2.23
CA THR A 271 5.50 -3.76 0.81
C THR A 271 6.75 -4.44 0.24
N ILE A 272 6.74 -4.71 -1.06
CA ILE A 272 7.92 -5.13 -1.81
C ILE A 272 8.25 -4.01 -2.79
N ALA A 273 9.42 -3.37 -2.64
CA ALA A 273 9.86 -2.35 -3.58
C ALA A 273 11.40 -2.23 -3.68
N GLY A 274 11.87 -1.70 -4.82
CA GLY A 274 13.23 -1.18 -4.99
C GLY A 274 14.22 -2.07 -5.75
N GLN A 275 15.44 -1.54 -5.90
CA GLN A 275 16.58 -2.25 -6.48
C GLN A 275 16.90 -3.48 -5.65
N ILE A 276 17.18 -4.60 -6.31
CA ILE A 276 17.75 -5.78 -5.63
C ILE A 276 16.77 -6.33 -4.55
N GLY A 277 15.47 -5.99 -4.65
CA GLY A 277 14.42 -6.43 -3.70
C GLY A 277 14.62 -6.00 -2.23
N THR A 278 15.46 -5.00 -1.95
CA THR A 278 15.98 -4.77 -0.59
C THR A 278 15.18 -3.78 0.27
N SER A 279 14.28 -2.97 -0.30
CA SER A 279 13.55 -1.96 0.46
C SER A 279 12.11 -2.37 0.70
N SER A 280 11.86 -2.98 1.86
CA SER A 280 10.50 -3.22 2.36
C SER A 280 10.15 -2.19 3.44
N TRP A 281 8.89 -1.78 3.46
CA TRP A 281 8.30 -1.03 4.56
C TRP A 281 7.01 -1.75 4.97
N TYR A 282 6.40 -1.37 6.09
CA TYR A 282 5.07 -1.88 6.45
C TYR A 282 4.04 -0.77 6.36
N VAL A 283 2.86 -1.08 5.84
CA VAL A 283 1.70 -0.18 5.90
C VAL A 283 0.80 -0.71 7.00
N GLU A 284 0.23 0.18 7.79
CA GLU A 284 -0.76 -0.16 8.79
C GLU A 284 -1.99 0.75 8.68
N ALA A 285 -3.13 0.20 9.10
CA ALA A 285 -4.36 0.93 9.35
C ALA A 285 -4.79 0.65 10.79
N LEU A 286 -5.34 1.67 11.44
CA LEU A 286 -5.83 1.59 12.81
C LEU A 286 -7.31 1.96 12.82
N LEU A 287 -8.10 1.20 13.56
CA LEU A 287 -9.51 1.45 13.81
C LEU A 287 -9.72 1.44 15.32
N PRO A 288 -10.09 2.56 15.94
CA PRO A 288 -10.51 2.54 17.34
C PRO A 288 -11.81 1.73 17.48
N LEU A 289 -11.89 0.93 18.55
CA LEU A 289 -13.10 0.25 19.00
C LEU A 289 -13.71 1.04 20.15
N GLY A 290 -15.04 1.15 20.16
CA GLY A 290 -15.78 1.83 21.23
C GLY A 290 -15.72 3.34 21.19
N GLU A 291 -15.02 3.91 20.19
CA GLU A 291 -15.23 5.30 19.85
C GLU A 291 -16.62 5.42 19.19
N THR A 292 -17.55 5.90 20.02
CA THR A 292 -18.83 6.46 19.62
C THR A 292 -18.68 7.33 18.38
N GLU A 293 -19.62 7.26 17.42
CA GLU A 293 -19.60 8.14 16.24
C GLU A 293 -19.28 9.58 16.69
N PRO A 294 -18.26 10.23 16.09
CA PRO A 294 -17.87 11.56 16.49
C PRO A 294 -19.09 12.46 16.36
N PRO A 295 -19.38 13.30 17.35
CA PRO A 295 -20.57 14.12 17.30
C PRO A 295 -20.53 15.02 16.06
N GLN A 296 -21.67 15.20 15.42
CA GLN A 296 -21.81 15.94 14.18
C GLN A 296 -22.85 17.04 14.33
N ILE A 297 -22.60 18.18 13.69
CA ILE A 297 -23.64 19.18 13.43
C ILE A 297 -24.40 18.71 12.18
N LEU A 298 -25.71 18.49 12.28
CA LEU A 298 -26.55 18.05 11.18
C LEU A 298 -26.75 19.17 10.15
N LEU A 299 -26.78 18.77 8.88
CA LEU A 299 -27.14 19.61 7.74
C LEU A 299 -28.32 18.94 7.02
N GLY A 300 -29.50 19.56 7.05
CA GLY A 300 -30.74 19.01 6.49
C GLY A 300 -31.77 20.08 6.15
N GLU A 301 -32.96 19.66 5.71
CA GLU A 301 -34.06 20.61 5.46
C GLU A 301 -34.54 21.23 6.78
N GLY A 302 -34.19 22.51 7.00
CA GLY A 302 -34.60 23.29 8.17
C GLY A 302 -33.52 23.49 9.25
N SER A 303 -32.34 22.86 9.11
CA SER A 303 -31.23 22.96 10.07
C SER A 303 -29.88 22.89 9.33
N PRO A 304 -28.95 23.83 9.52
CA PRO A 304 -29.05 25.02 10.36
C PRO A 304 -30.03 26.06 9.82
N SER A 305 -30.66 26.84 10.70
CA SER A 305 -31.56 27.93 10.32
C SER A 305 -31.54 29.10 11.32
N PHE A 306 -32.01 30.27 10.88
CA PHE A 306 -32.27 31.38 11.79
C PHE A 306 -33.71 31.28 12.32
N THR A 307 -33.86 31.29 13.64
CA THR A 307 -35.13 31.32 14.36
C THR A 307 -35.33 32.66 15.07
N GLU A 308 -36.44 32.83 15.77
CA GLU A 308 -36.67 34.00 16.64
C GLU A 308 -35.69 34.06 17.83
N ALA A 309 -35.04 32.94 18.17
CA ALA A 309 -34.10 32.82 19.28
C ALA A 309 -32.62 32.93 18.85
N GLY A 310 -32.33 33.21 17.57
CA GLY A 310 -30.97 33.30 17.03
C GLY A 310 -30.69 32.27 15.93
N PHE A 311 -29.43 31.85 15.80
CA PHE A 311 -29.03 30.81 14.85
C PHE A 311 -29.13 29.43 15.52
N SER A 312 -29.82 28.49 14.89
CA SER A 312 -30.12 27.16 15.42
C SER A 312 -29.57 26.07 14.52
N PHE A 313 -29.09 24.99 15.13
CA PHE A 313 -28.65 23.79 14.44
C PHE A 313 -28.74 22.57 15.36
N ASP A 314 -28.84 21.39 14.77
CA ASP A 314 -28.93 20.14 15.55
C ASP A 314 -27.59 19.44 15.64
N VAL A 315 -27.35 18.81 16.78
CA VAL A 315 -26.17 17.98 17.04
C VAL A 315 -26.61 16.55 17.26
N VAL A 316 -25.94 15.62 16.60
CA VAL A 316 -26.10 14.16 16.79
C VAL A 316 -24.79 13.53 17.20
N GLY A 317 -24.88 12.32 17.73
CA GLY A 317 -23.75 11.52 18.17
C GLY A 317 -24.28 10.35 18.98
N THR A 318 -23.39 9.60 19.64
CA THR A 318 -23.85 8.43 20.40
C THR A 318 -24.63 8.85 21.65
N PRO A 319 -25.81 8.27 21.90
CA PRO A 319 -26.61 8.58 23.08
C PRO A 319 -25.82 8.36 24.38
N GLY A 320 -25.95 9.28 25.33
CA GLY A 320 -25.24 9.28 26.61
C GLY A 320 -23.86 9.96 26.59
N THR A 321 -23.34 10.34 25.41
CA THR A 321 -22.08 11.11 25.33
C THR A 321 -22.31 12.57 25.71
N THR A 322 -21.37 13.14 26.46
CA THR A 322 -21.35 14.58 26.75
C THR A 322 -20.51 15.31 25.71
N VAL A 323 -21.03 16.37 25.11
CA VAL A 323 -20.36 17.16 24.09
C VAL A 323 -20.39 18.64 24.47
N ALA A 324 -19.31 19.37 24.15
CA ALA A 324 -19.27 20.82 24.17
C ALA A 324 -19.45 21.35 22.75
N VAL A 325 -20.38 22.27 22.58
CA VAL A 325 -20.59 23.03 21.35
C VAL A 325 -19.91 24.37 21.54
N GLU A 326 -19.00 24.70 20.64
CA GLU A 326 -18.14 25.88 20.74
C GLU A 326 -18.32 26.76 19.51
N VAL A 327 -18.24 28.07 19.72
CA VAL A 327 -18.34 29.10 18.68
C VAL A 327 -17.05 29.92 18.61
N SER A 328 -16.69 30.34 17.41
CA SER A 328 -15.53 31.21 17.16
C SER A 328 -15.86 32.27 16.11
N LEU A 329 -15.23 33.44 16.25
CA LEU A 329 -15.31 34.53 15.26
C LEU A 329 -14.11 34.54 14.30
N ASP A 330 -13.03 33.83 14.63
CA ASP A 330 -11.74 33.92 13.93
C ASP A 330 -11.03 32.57 13.70
N LEU A 331 -11.66 31.46 14.10
CA LEU A 331 -11.12 30.09 14.12
C LEU A 331 -9.94 29.86 15.10
N LEU A 332 -9.49 30.88 15.81
CA LEU A 332 -8.36 30.83 16.74
C LEU A 332 -8.86 30.72 18.18
N GLU A 333 -9.77 31.61 18.57
CA GLU A 333 -10.38 31.64 19.90
C GLU A 333 -11.77 31.01 19.87
N TRP A 334 -12.01 30.03 20.74
CA TRP A 334 -13.26 29.29 20.81
C TRP A 334 -13.89 29.49 22.18
N ALA A 335 -15.13 29.97 22.20
CA ALA A 335 -15.95 30.09 23.40
C ALA A 335 -16.96 28.94 23.44
N GLU A 336 -17.19 28.38 24.62
CA GLU A 336 -18.24 27.37 24.80
C GLU A 336 -19.61 28.05 24.71
N LEU A 337 -20.46 27.52 23.84
CA LEU A 337 -21.85 27.95 23.67
C LEU A 337 -22.75 27.15 24.61
N GLU A 338 -22.61 25.82 24.60
CA GLU A 338 -23.42 24.92 25.41
C GLU A 338 -22.70 23.57 25.60
N THR A 339 -22.92 22.93 26.75
CA THR A 339 -22.55 21.53 26.98
C THR A 339 -23.82 20.67 27.08
N VAL A 340 -23.91 19.62 26.26
CA VAL A 340 -25.12 18.79 26.12
C VAL A 340 -24.78 17.31 26.27
N VAL A 341 -25.66 16.54 26.92
CA VAL A 341 -25.64 15.08 26.89
C VAL A 341 -26.54 14.62 25.74
N LEU A 342 -25.98 13.94 24.75
CA LEU A 342 -26.70 13.54 23.54
C LEU A 342 -27.72 12.43 23.83
N GLY A 343 -28.92 12.57 23.26
CA GLY A 343 -30.00 11.59 23.32
C GLY A 343 -30.05 10.70 22.07
N ALA A 344 -31.09 9.88 21.97
CA ALA A 344 -31.39 9.13 20.75
C ALA A 344 -31.90 10.02 19.59
N GLU A 345 -32.42 11.20 19.93
CA GLU A 345 -32.87 12.21 18.97
C GLU A 345 -31.85 13.36 18.89
N PRO A 346 -31.79 14.09 17.75
CA PRO A 346 -30.91 15.25 17.62
C PRO A 346 -31.17 16.31 18.69
N SER A 347 -30.09 16.86 19.25
CA SER A 347 -30.15 17.94 20.22
C SER A 347 -30.04 19.30 19.52
N ALA A 348 -31.09 20.11 19.61
CA ALA A 348 -31.10 21.46 19.06
C ALA A 348 -30.24 22.41 19.90
N ILE A 349 -29.33 23.13 19.25
CA ILE A 349 -28.45 24.14 19.84
C ILE A 349 -28.84 25.51 19.30
N ASN A 350 -28.80 26.54 20.15
CA ASN A 350 -29.11 27.91 19.76
C ASN A 350 -27.98 28.88 20.13
N ASP A 351 -27.53 29.66 19.15
CA ASP A 351 -26.65 30.81 19.35
C ASP A 351 -27.48 32.11 19.30
N PRO A 352 -27.80 32.72 20.47
CA PRO A 352 -28.61 33.93 20.53
C PRO A 352 -27.86 35.18 20.06
N ASP A 353 -26.53 35.14 20.04
CA ASP A 353 -25.68 36.28 19.65
C ASP A 353 -25.36 36.26 18.15
N ALA A 354 -25.78 35.22 17.42
CA ALA A 354 -25.63 35.14 15.99
C ALA A 354 -26.53 36.17 15.28
N ASP A 355 -25.91 37.06 14.53
CA ASP A 355 -26.60 37.97 13.62
C ASP A 355 -26.44 37.54 12.15
N ARG A 356 -27.25 38.13 11.25
CA ARG A 356 -27.22 37.79 9.81
C ARG A 356 -26.09 38.47 9.04
N SER A 357 -25.21 39.22 9.70
CA SER A 357 -24.17 40.05 9.09
C SER A 357 -22.73 39.63 9.40
N GLY A 358 -22.52 38.84 10.45
CA GLY A 358 -21.22 38.33 10.89
C GLY A 358 -20.93 36.90 10.44
N GLN A 359 -19.63 36.56 10.29
CA GLN A 359 -19.18 35.17 10.18
C GLN A 359 -18.97 34.59 11.58
N ARG A 360 -19.53 33.41 11.81
CA ARG A 360 -19.31 32.59 13.00
C ARG A 360 -18.98 31.17 12.56
N PHE A 361 -18.13 30.52 13.32
CA PHE A 361 -17.73 29.13 13.12
C PHE A 361 -18.18 28.30 14.31
N TYR A 362 -18.76 27.14 14.05
CA TYR A 362 -19.24 26.23 15.08
C TYR A 362 -18.49 24.91 14.99
N ARG A 363 -18.20 24.32 16.14
CA ARG A 363 -17.73 22.94 16.22
C ARG A 363 -18.37 22.25 17.41
N VAL A 364 -18.49 20.93 17.30
CA VAL A 364 -18.86 20.08 18.41
C VAL A 364 -17.67 19.20 18.79
N ARG A 365 -17.43 19.07 20.08
CA ARG A 365 -16.31 18.29 20.64
C ARG A 365 -16.84 17.40 21.74
N GLN A 366 -16.57 16.10 21.64
CA GLN A 366 -16.88 15.16 22.71
C GLN A 366 -15.98 15.44 23.93
N LEU A 367 -16.60 15.54 25.10
CA LEU A 367 -15.93 15.63 26.39
C LEU A 367 -15.63 14.20 26.89
N ARG A 368 -14.42 13.99 27.39
CA ARG A 368 -13.99 12.70 27.97
C ARG A 368 -14.14 12.69 29.47
#